data_AF-A0AAJ2SJB9-F1
#
_entry.id   AF-A0AAJ2SJB9-F1
#
_cell.length_a   1.000
_cell.length_b   1.000
_cell.length_c   1.000
_cell.angle_alpha   90.00
_cell.angle_beta   90.00
_cell.angle_gamma   90.00
#
_symmetry.space_group_name_H-M   'P 1'
#
loop_
_entity.id
_entity.type
_entity.pdbx_description
1 polymer ?
#
loop_
_entity_poly.entity_id
_entity_poly.type
_entity_poly.pdbx_seq_one_letter_code
_entity_poly.pdbx_strand_id
1 'polypeptide(L)'
;MKFRSVSTSVTSPPSGVTAPKRMSMRVAEWLLDSPRLGDNPNVKHFAGRLLKAPAREGVVAAQSRLGQLMCRECGNARDRRIGQDLLRQAARAGDRRALRELGQIED
;
A
#
# COMPACT_ATOMS: atom_id res chain seq x y z
N MET A 1 -30.72 -20.84 -32.15
CA MET A 1 -30.55 -20.36 -30.76
C MET A 1 -29.89 -19.00 -30.76
N LYS A 2 -30.36 -18.05 -29.93
CA LYS A 2 -29.82 -16.70 -29.76
C LYS A 2 -29.29 -16.60 -28.32
N PHE A 3 -28.01 -16.34 -28.15
CA PHE A 3 -27.47 -15.81 -26.89
C PHE A 3 -26.59 -14.61 -27.20
N ARG A 4 -27.17 -13.42 -26.98
CA ARG A 4 -26.44 -12.17 -26.78
C ARG A 4 -25.77 -12.27 -25.41
N SER A 5 -24.47 -11.99 -25.33
CA SER A 5 -23.85 -11.54 -24.08
C SER A 5 -23.20 -10.21 -24.35
N VAL A 6 -23.78 -9.19 -23.73
CA VAL A 6 -23.33 -7.80 -23.74
C VAL A 6 -22.19 -7.70 -22.74
N SER A 7 -21.02 -7.27 -23.21
CA SER A 7 -19.88 -6.91 -22.36
C SER A 7 -20.27 -5.73 -21.48
N THR A 8 -20.45 -5.96 -20.18
CA THR A 8 -20.59 -4.90 -19.19
C THR A 8 -19.20 -4.37 -18.85
N SER A 9 -18.83 -3.26 -19.50
CA SER A 9 -17.70 -2.43 -19.11
C SER A 9 -17.94 -1.91 -17.69
N VAL A 10 -17.26 -2.49 -16.70
CA VAL A 10 -17.26 -1.99 -15.32
C VAL A 10 -16.45 -0.69 -15.30
N THR A 11 -17.09 0.41 -15.62
CA THR A 11 -16.60 1.76 -15.30
C THR A 11 -16.96 2.00 -13.84
N SER A 12 -16.07 1.62 -12.94
CA SER A 12 -16.16 2.05 -11.54
C SER A 12 -15.98 3.57 -11.50
N PRO A 13 -16.90 4.34 -10.88
CA PRO A 13 -16.66 5.76 -10.67
C PRO A 13 -15.45 5.94 -9.76
N PRO A 14 -14.64 7.02 -9.91
CA PRO A 14 -13.65 7.35 -8.91
C PRO A 14 -14.39 7.75 -7.64
N SER A 15 -14.59 6.79 -6.73
CA SER A 15 -15.13 7.03 -5.40
C SER A 15 -14.39 8.21 -4.80
N GLY A 16 -15.13 9.30 -4.62
CA GLY A 16 -14.63 10.53 -4.03
C GLY A 16 -13.99 10.21 -2.70
N VAL A 17 -12.66 10.15 -2.69
CA VAL A 17 -11.89 9.96 -1.47
C VAL A 17 -12.20 11.16 -0.58
N THR A 18 -12.95 10.93 0.48
CA THR A 18 -13.26 11.89 1.52
C THR A 18 -11.97 12.60 1.94
N ALA A 19 -11.97 13.94 1.88
CA ALA A 19 -10.80 14.79 2.13
C ALA A 19 -9.88 14.37 3.30
N PRO A 20 -10.37 13.87 4.46
CA PRO A 20 -9.48 13.43 5.55
C PRO A 20 -8.61 12.21 5.20
N LYS A 21 -9.06 11.30 4.34
CA LYS A 21 -8.30 10.09 3.96
C LYS A 21 -7.11 10.41 3.04
N ARG A 22 -7.24 11.45 2.20
CA ARG A 22 -6.10 11.93 1.38
C ARG A 22 -5.05 12.60 2.25
N MET A 23 -5.47 13.32 3.29
CA MET A 23 -4.55 13.96 4.23
C MET A 23 -3.78 12.93 5.04
N SER A 24 -4.42 11.89 5.58
CA SER A 24 -3.71 10.85 6.33
C SER A 24 -2.68 10.11 5.47
N MET A 25 -3.00 9.86 4.21
CA MET A 25 -2.07 9.24 3.25
C MET A 25 -0.90 10.16 2.89
N ARG A 26 -1.15 11.45 2.58
CA ARG A 26 -0.09 12.44 2.34
C ARG A 26 0.84 12.60 3.55
N VAL A 27 0.27 12.66 4.75
CA VAL A 27 1.03 12.80 6.00
C VAL A 27 1.87 11.55 6.25
N ALA A 28 1.33 10.35 6.04
CA ALA A 28 2.09 9.12 6.18
C ALA A 28 3.24 9.02 5.16
N GLU A 29 3.00 9.42 3.90
CA GLU A 29 4.05 9.49 2.89
C GLU A 29 5.13 10.51 3.28
N TRP A 30 4.74 11.72 3.65
CA TRP A 30 5.65 12.80 4.05
C TRP A 30 6.50 12.43 5.28
N LEU A 31 5.90 11.78 6.28
CA LEU A 31 6.60 11.31 7.47
C LEU A 31 7.68 10.28 7.14
N LEU A 32 7.42 9.40 6.18
CA LEU A 32 8.35 8.35 5.76
C LEU A 32 9.37 8.81 4.71
N ASP A 33 9.10 9.91 4.01
CA ASP A 33 10.01 10.51 3.01
C ASP A 33 10.96 11.53 3.63
N SER A 34 10.64 12.03 4.83
CA SER A 34 11.50 12.94 5.58
C SER A 34 12.67 12.19 6.24
N PRO A 35 13.93 12.37 5.80
CA PRO A 35 15.07 11.56 6.27
C PRO A 35 15.36 11.69 7.77
N ARG A 36 14.99 12.83 8.39
CA ARG A 36 15.16 13.06 9.83
C ARG A 36 14.10 12.37 10.70
N LEU A 37 12.92 12.11 10.12
CA LEU A 37 11.77 11.54 10.81
C LEU A 37 11.63 10.05 10.49
N GLY A 38 12.00 9.65 9.28
CA GLY A 38 11.94 8.29 8.78
C GLY A 38 12.91 7.34 9.46
N ASP A 39 13.93 7.80 10.19
CA ASP A 39 14.81 6.92 10.98
C ASP A 39 14.17 6.56 12.34
N ASN A 40 13.28 7.42 12.86
CA ASN A 40 12.70 7.23 14.17
C ASN A 40 11.64 6.11 14.16
N PRO A 41 11.79 5.03 14.94
CA PRO A 41 10.86 3.91 14.94
C PRO A 41 9.44 4.34 15.31
N ASN A 42 9.27 5.34 16.18
CA ASN A 42 7.95 5.85 16.57
C ASN A 42 7.20 6.47 15.39
N VAL A 43 7.91 7.18 14.51
CA VAL A 43 7.33 7.78 13.30
C VAL A 43 6.94 6.71 12.30
N LYS A 44 7.79 5.69 12.12
CA LYS A 44 7.49 4.53 11.26
C LYS A 44 6.25 3.78 11.75
N HIS A 45 6.13 3.54 13.05
CA HIS A 45 4.94 2.92 13.65
C HIS A 45 3.69 3.78 13.48
N PHE A 46 3.80 5.10 13.69
CA PHE A 46 2.70 6.02 13.50
C PHE A 46 2.23 6.08 12.04
N ALA A 47 3.16 6.19 11.09
CA ALA A 47 2.87 6.13 9.67
C ALA A 47 2.23 4.79 9.29
N GLY A 48 2.73 3.67 9.82
CA GLY A 48 2.12 2.36 9.65
C GLY A 48 0.67 2.28 10.14
N ARG A 49 0.35 2.92 11.28
CA ARG A 49 -1.03 3.02 11.79
C ARG A 49 -1.92 3.85 10.87
N LEU A 50 -1.41 4.98 10.34
CA LEU A 50 -2.13 5.81 9.37
C LEU A 50 -2.39 5.08 8.05
N LEU A 51 -1.44 4.27 7.60
CA LEU A 51 -1.55 3.50 6.35
C LEU A 51 -2.42 2.24 6.49
N LYS A 52 -2.65 1.75 7.70
CA LYS A 52 -3.42 0.53 7.94
C LYS A 52 -4.86 0.61 7.43
N ALA A 53 -5.53 1.74 7.63
CA ALA A 53 -6.88 1.96 7.12
C ALA A 53 -6.92 1.99 5.58
N PRO A 54 -6.17 2.88 4.88
CA PRO A 54 -6.20 2.94 3.42
C PRO A 54 -5.64 1.67 2.75
N ALA A 55 -4.67 0.98 3.35
CA ALA A 55 -4.19 -0.30 2.82
C ALA A 55 -5.27 -1.39 2.81
N ARG A 56 -6.15 -1.41 3.84
CA ARG A 56 -7.30 -2.33 3.91
C ARG A 56 -8.41 -1.94 2.93
N GLU A 57 -8.53 -0.67 2.60
CA GLU A 57 -9.46 -0.17 1.57
C GLU A 57 -8.96 -0.42 0.13
N GLY A 58 -7.77 -1.02 -0.04
CA GLY A 58 -7.22 -1.33 -1.36
C GLY A 58 -6.48 -0.16 -2.02
N VAL A 59 -6.12 0.88 -1.26
CA VAL A 59 -5.29 1.98 -1.79
C VAL A 59 -3.87 1.45 -2.05
N VAL A 60 -3.56 1.25 -3.32
CA VAL A 60 -2.31 0.64 -3.82
C VAL A 60 -1.05 1.27 -3.20
N ALA A 61 -0.96 2.60 -3.19
CA ALA A 61 0.18 3.32 -2.63
C ALA A 61 0.31 3.13 -1.10
N ALA A 62 -0.81 2.96 -0.39
CA ALA A 62 -0.77 2.66 1.04
C ALA A 62 -0.35 1.21 1.30
N GLN A 63 -0.81 0.26 0.46
CA GLN A 63 -0.40 -1.13 0.54
C GLN A 63 1.10 -1.28 0.31
N SER A 64 1.66 -0.64 -0.72
CA SER A 64 3.09 -0.70 -1.00
C SER A 64 3.93 -0.10 0.13
N ARG A 65 3.50 1.05 0.68
CA ARG A 65 4.23 1.72 1.75
C ARG A 65 4.13 1.00 3.10
N LEU A 66 2.96 0.45 3.44
CA LEU A 66 2.81 -0.40 4.62
C LEU A 66 3.58 -1.71 4.48
N GLY A 67 3.52 -2.34 3.31
CA GLY A 67 4.24 -3.58 3.02
C GLY A 67 5.75 -3.41 3.15
N GLN A 68 6.31 -2.32 2.61
CA GLN A 68 7.72 -1.99 2.76
C GLN A 68 8.12 -1.80 4.24
N LEU A 69 7.31 -1.10 5.03
CA LEU A 69 7.55 -0.95 6.47
C LEU A 69 7.53 -2.31 7.19
N MET A 70 6.57 -3.17 6.89
CA MET A 70 6.47 -4.50 7.51
C MET A 70 7.62 -5.42 7.10
N CYS A 71 8.12 -5.33 5.86
CA CYS A 71 9.25 -6.14 5.43
C CYS A 71 10.58 -5.68 6.02
N ARG A 72 10.78 -4.37 6.20
CA ARG A 72 12.04 -3.78 6.70
C ARG A 72 12.13 -3.71 8.22
N GLU A 73 11.06 -3.33 8.89
CA GLU A 73 11.09 -3.02 10.33
C GLU A 73 10.64 -4.19 11.22
N CYS A 74 9.87 -5.14 10.68
CA CYS A 74 9.40 -6.27 11.48
C CYS A 74 10.35 -7.47 11.40
N GLY A 75 10.98 -7.79 12.53
CA GLY A 75 11.72 -9.05 12.73
C GLY A 75 10.83 -10.29 12.79
N ASN A 76 9.51 -10.13 12.81
CA ASN A 76 8.55 -11.23 12.87
C ASN A 76 8.22 -11.78 11.48
N ALA A 77 8.37 -13.10 11.31
CA ALA A 77 8.09 -13.79 10.05
C ALA A 77 6.64 -13.59 9.57
N ARG A 78 5.68 -13.51 10.50
CA ARG A 78 4.27 -13.28 10.17
C ARG A 78 4.05 -11.93 9.49
N ASP A 79 4.61 -10.88 10.08
CA ASP A 79 4.45 -9.51 9.58
C ASP A 79 5.18 -9.34 8.24
N ARG A 80 6.33 -9.99 8.07
CA ARG A 80 7.03 -10.05 6.79
C ARG A 80 6.18 -10.68 5.69
N ARG A 81 5.50 -11.79 5.98
CA ARG A 81 4.60 -12.46 5.02
C ARG A 81 3.42 -11.57 4.64
N ILE A 82 2.78 -10.93 5.62
CA ILE A 82 1.69 -9.98 5.36
C ILE A 82 2.20 -8.80 4.51
N GLY A 83 3.39 -8.28 4.81
CA GLY A 83 4.01 -7.21 4.05
C GLY A 83 4.29 -7.59 2.59
N GLN A 84 4.82 -8.79 2.36
CA GLN A 84 5.04 -9.32 1.01
C GLN A 84 3.73 -9.49 0.24
N ASP A 85 2.66 -9.98 0.89
CA ASP A 85 1.36 -10.14 0.24
C ASP A 85 0.74 -8.78 -0.14
N LEU A 86 0.91 -7.75 0.69
CA LEU A 86 0.53 -6.37 0.35
C LEU A 86 1.34 -5.83 -0.82
N LEU A 87 2.65 -6.06 -0.84
CA LEU A 87 3.51 -5.66 -1.96
C LEU A 87 3.12 -6.39 -3.25
N ARG A 88 2.78 -7.67 -3.21
CA ARG A 88 2.28 -8.41 -4.38
C ARG A 88 0.97 -7.85 -4.91
N GLN A 89 0.04 -7.49 -4.03
CA GLN A 89 -1.21 -6.84 -4.44
C GLN A 89 -0.94 -5.49 -5.12
N ALA A 90 -0.08 -4.67 -4.52
CA ALA A 90 0.28 -3.38 -5.10
C ALA A 90 1.05 -3.52 -6.43
N ALA A 91 1.94 -4.50 -6.54
CA ALA A 91 2.67 -4.81 -7.77
C ALA A 91 1.74 -5.24 -8.90
N ARG A 92 0.73 -6.08 -8.61
CA ARG A 92 -0.31 -6.46 -9.58
C ARG A 92 -1.13 -5.26 -10.07
N ALA A 93 -1.32 -4.27 -9.21
CA ALA A 93 -1.97 -3.00 -9.58
C ALA A 93 -1.02 -2.01 -10.31
N GLY A 94 0.22 -2.40 -10.60
CA GLY A 94 1.19 -1.59 -11.34
C GLY A 94 2.06 -0.67 -10.49
N ASP A 95 2.09 -0.84 -9.17
CA ASP A 95 2.94 -0.01 -8.31
C ASP A 95 4.43 -0.33 -8.50
N ARG A 96 5.17 0.64 -9.07
CA ARG A 96 6.60 0.56 -9.32
C ARG A 96 7.43 0.44 -8.04
N ARG A 97 6.97 0.98 -6.92
CA ARG A 97 7.66 0.87 -5.63
C ARG A 97 7.56 -0.55 -5.10
N ALA A 98 6.36 -1.14 -5.18
CA ALA A 98 6.14 -2.51 -4.74
C ALA A 98 6.95 -3.51 -5.57
N LEU A 99 7.00 -3.33 -6.89
CA LEU A 99 7.82 -4.15 -7.78
C LEU A 99 9.32 -4.09 -7.42
N ARG A 100 9.85 -2.89 -7.13
CA ARG A 100 11.25 -2.74 -6.70
C ARG A 100 11.55 -3.37 -5.36
N GLU A 101 10.63 -3.29 -4.40
CA GLU A 101 10.83 -3.92 -3.09
C GLU A 101 10.72 -5.44 -3.17
N LEU A 102 9.80 -5.99 -3.97
CA LEU A 102 9.75 -7.44 -4.20
C LEU A 102 11.04 -7.94 -4.84
N GLY A 103 11.56 -7.22 -5.85
CA GLY A 103 12.85 -7.57 -6.46
C GLY A 103 14.05 -7.51 -5.51
N GLN A 104 13.99 -6.71 -4.43
CA GLN A 104 15.03 -6.68 -3.38
C GLN A 104 14.85 -7.78 -2.32
N ILE A 105 13.67 -8.39 -2.22
CA ILE A 105 13.35 -9.43 -1.24
C ILE A 105 13.58 -10.83 -1.84
N GLU A 106 13.45 -10.96 -3.16
CA GLU A 106 13.64 -12.21 -3.91
C GLU A 106 15.10 -12.48 -4.31
N ASP A 107 15.98 -11.47 -4.22
CA ASP A 107 17.44 -11.55 -4.40
C ASP A 107 18.14 -11.77 -3.05
#